data_AF-A0A0G0LCF7-F1
#
_entry.id   AF-A0A0G0LCF7-F1
#
_cell.length_a   1.000
_cell.length_b   1.000
_cell.length_c   1.000
_cell.angle_alpha   90.00
_cell.angle_beta   90.00
_cell.angle_gamma   90.00
#
_symmetry.space_group_name_H-M   'P 1'
#
loop_
_entity.id
_entity.type
_entity.pdbx_description
1 polymer ?
#
loop_
_entity_poly.entity_id
_entity_poly.type
_entity_poly.pdbx_seq_one_letter_code
_entity_poly.pdbx_strand_id
1 'polypeptide(L)'
;MSLFYTVLLFILRDMNEIFRKISAKVAAIAGRASTFLIAVSTIILWLVSGPIFNYSDTWQLAINTATTIITFLMVFLIQNTQNRDSKAMHLKLDELIKVTKTASNTLIEIEEGTDEEMDNLEDKYKKIKKDLES
;
A
#
# COMPACT_ATOMS: atom_id res chain seq x y z
N MET A 1 -6.53 -9.36 35.34
CA MET A 1 -7.09 -9.15 33.98
C MET A 1 -6.52 -7.90 33.30
N SER A 2 -6.66 -6.69 33.87
CA SER A 2 -6.23 -5.41 33.25
C SER A 2 -4.73 -5.34 32.83
N LEU A 3 -3.81 -5.77 33.70
CA LEU A 3 -2.37 -5.68 33.43
C LEU A 3 -1.91 -6.49 32.19
N PHE A 4 -2.53 -7.65 31.95
CA PHE A 4 -2.24 -8.50 30.79
C PHE A 4 -2.66 -7.83 29.48
N TYR A 5 -3.83 -7.19 29.46
CA TYR A 5 -4.29 -6.43 28.28
C TYR A 5 -3.41 -5.21 28.00
N THR A 6 -2.94 -4.50 29.03
CA THR A 6 -2.02 -3.37 28.85
C THR A 6 -0.68 -3.80 28.27
N VAL A 7 -0.11 -4.90 28.78
CA VAL A 7 1.14 -5.47 28.26
C VAL A 7 0.95 -5.98 26.82
N LEU A 8 -0.16 -6.65 26.53
CA LEU A 8 -0.51 -7.11 25.18
C LEU A 8 -0.66 -5.93 24.21
N LEU A 9 -1.41 -4.89 24.58
CA LEU A 9 -1.59 -3.69 23.76
C LEU A 9 -0.26 -2.96 23.53
N PHE A 10 0.61 -2.90 24.53
CA PHE A 10 1.94 -2.31 24.40
C PHE A 10 2.80 -3.09 23.40
N ILE A 11 2.84 -4.42 23.51
CA ILE A 11 3.55 -5.30 22.57
C ILE A 11 2.98 -5.15 21.15
N LEU A 12 1.66 -5.17 20.98
CA LEU A 12 1.01 -5.01 19.68
C LEU A 12 1.31 -3.64 19.06
N ARG A 13 1.27 -2.57 19.86
CA ARG A 13 1.60 -1.21 19.40
C ARG A 13 3.05 -1.12 18.95
N ASP A 14 3.98 -1.66 19.72
CA ASP A 14 5.41 -1.63 19.38
C ASP A 14 5.70 -2.47 18.14
N MET A 15 5.05 -3.63 17.99
CA MET A 15 5.14 -4.45 16.77
C MET A 15 4.64 -3.69 15.53
N ASN A 16 3.50 -3.00 15.63
CA ASN A 16 2.97 -2.19 14.52
C ASN A 16 3.91 -1.04 14.15
N GLU A 17 4.51 -0.37 15.13
CA GLU A 17 5.48 0.70 14.89
C GLU A 17 6.78 0.19 14.25
N ILE A 18 7.27 -0.97 14.69
CA ILE A 18 8.45 -1.62 14.10
C ILE A 18 8.15 -2.04 12.66
N PHE A 19 7.03 -2.72 12.43
CA PHE A 19 6.61 -3.12 11.10
C PHE A 19 6.45 -1.91 10.17
N ARG A 20 5.82 -0.84 10.66
CA ARG A 20 5.68 0.42 9.92
C ARG A 20 7.02 1.00 9.48
N LYS A 21 8.01 1.06 10.40
CA LYS A 21 9.36 1.58 10.10
C LYS A 21 10.10 0.70 9.10
N ILE A 22 10.00 -0.62 9.24
CA ILE A 22 10.63 -1.58 8.33
C ILE A 22 10.01 -1.47 6.94
N SER A 23 8.68 -1.54 6.84
CA SER A 23 7.95 -1.44 5.57
C SER A 23 8.28 -0.14 4.83
N ALA A 24 8.28 0.99 5.51
CA ALA A 24 8.65 2.27 4.90
C ALA A 24 10.10 2.28 4.39
N LYS A 25 11.04 1.74 5.17
CA LYS A 25 12.46 1.68 4.78
C LYS A 25 12.68 0.73 3.61
N VAL A 26 12.05 -0.44 3.61
CA VAL A 26 12.15 -1.41 2.51
C VAL A 26 11.52 -0.85 1.25
N ALA A 27 10.33 -0.23 1.32
CA ALA A 27 9.70 0.43 0.18
C ALA A 27 10.60 1.53 -0.40
N ALA A 28 11.19 2.37 0.45
CA ALA A 28 12.10 3.42 0.01
C ALA A 28 13.37 2.87 -0.66
N ILE A 29 13.93 1.75 -0.16
CA ILE A 29 15.08 1.11 -0.79
C ILE A 29 14.67 0.44 -2.11
N ALA A 30 13.55 -0.29 -2.13
CA ALA A 30 13.04 -0.99 -3.31
C ALA A 30 12.72 -0.04 -4.48
N GLY A 31 12.25 1.17 -4.20
CA GLY A 31 11.96 2.19 -5.22
C GLY A 31 13.17 2.88 -5.84
N ARG A 32 14.41 2.60 -5.40
CA ARG A 32 15.63 3.26 -5.94
C ARG A 32 16.08 2.59 -7.22
N ALA A 33 16.49 3.39 -8.20
CA ALA A 33 17.09 2.90 -9.45
C ALA A 33 18.31 1.99 -9.22
N SER A 34 19.13 2.27 -8.21
CA SER A 34 20.26 1.42 -7.84
C SER A 34 19.83 0.01 -7.41
N THR A 35 18.70 -0.11 -6.71
CA THR A 35 18.17 -1.40 -6.25
C THR A 35 17.60 -2.20 -7.42
N PHE A 36 16.94 -1.53 -8.37
CA PHE A 36 16.51 -2.14 -9.61
C PHE A 36 17.69 -2.72 -10.40
N LEU A 37 18.79 -1.96 -10.55
CA LEU A 37 20.00 -2.44 -11.22
C LEU A 37 20.57 -3.68 -10.52
N ILE A 38 20.64 -3.70 -9.19
CA ILE A 38 21.09 -4.88 -8.41
C ILE A 38 20.17 -6.09 -8.66
N ALA A 39 18.86 -5.89 -8.70
CA ALA A 39 17.90 -6.96 -8.97
C ALA A 39 18.09 -7.55 -10.37
N VAL A 40 18.25 -6.71 -11.39
CA VAL A 40 18.54 -7.13 -12.77
C VAL A 40 19.88 -7.85 -12.84
N SER A 41 20.93 -7.33 -12.21
CA SER A 41 22.24 -8.00 -12.14
C SER A 41 22.15 -9.38 -11.48
N THR A 42 21.34 -9.52 -10.43
CA THR A 42 21.10 -10.81 -9.75
C THR A 42 20.47 -11.82 -10.71
N ILE A 43 19.48 -11.40 -11.51
CA ILE A 43 18.84 -12.26 -12.52
C ILE A 43 19.84 -12.67 -13.60
N ILE A 44 20.68 -11.75 -14.07
CA ILE A 44 21.72 -12.04 -15.06
C ILE A 44 22.74 -13.04 -14.50
N LEU A 45 23.23 -12.83 -13.27
CA LEU A 45 24.16 -13.76 -12.62
C LEU A 45 23.54 -15.15 -12.43
N TRP A 46 22.27 -15.21 -12.04
CA TRP A 46 21.54 -16.46 -11.98
C TRP A 46 21.50 -17.13 -13.36
N LEU A 47 21.09 -16.45 -14.43
CA LEU A 47 21.06 -16.99 -15.80
C LEU A 47 22.43 -17.53 -16.24
N VAL A 48 23.51 -16.76 -16.02
CA VAL A 48 24.88 -17.16 -16.39
C VAL A 48 25.38 -18.36 -15.58
N SER A 49 24.86 -18.58 -14.37
CA SER A 49 25.15 -19.80 -13.60
C SER A 49 24.45 -21.04 -14.15
N GLY A 50 23.39 -20.87 -14.97
CA GLY A 50 22.58 -21.96 -15.52
C GLY A 50 23.38 -23.09 -16.19
N PRO A 51 24.32 -22.81 -17.12
CA PRO A 51 25.16 -23.82 -17.75
C PRO A 51 25.99 -24.66 -16.77
N ILE A 52 26.45 -24.09 -15.65
CA ILE A 52 27.21 -24.81 -14.62
C ILE A 52 26.32 -25.86 -13.94
N PHE A 53 25.03 -25.55 -13.78
CA PHE A 53 24.03 -26.42 -13.17
C PHE A 53 23.19 -27.20 -14.20
N ASN A 54 23.60 -27.22 -15.47
CA ASN A 54 22.86 -27.83 -16.58
C ASN A 54 21.39 -27.42 -16.66
N TYR A 55 21.06 -26.19 -16.24
CA TYR A 55 19.69 -25.69 -16.12
C TYR A 55 18.74 -26.62 -15.34
N SER A 56 19.26 -27.30 -14.31
CA SER A 56 18.52 -28.28 -13.51
C SER A 56 17.27 -27.74 -12.82
N ASP A 57 16.35 -28.64 -12.48
CA ASP A 57 15.12 -28.31 -11.75
C ASP A 57 15.40 -27.64 -10.40
N THR A 58 16.45 -28.08 -9.68
CA THR A 58 16.83 -27.46 -8.40
C THR A 58 17.30 -26.02 -8.58
N TRP A 59 18.03 -25.73 -9.67
CA TRP A 59 18.49 -24.38 -10.00
C TRP A 59 17.33 -23.44 -10.37
N GLN A 60 16.34 -23.93 -11.10
CA GLN A 60 15.10 -23.19 -11.41
C GLN A 60 14.23 -23.01 -10.17
N LEU A 61 14.09 -24.07 -9.36
CA LEU A 61 13.31 -24.04 -8.13
C LEU A 61 13.84 -22.99 -7.16
N ALA A 62 15.17 -22.88 -7.01
CA ALA A 62 15.78 -21.92 -6.11
C ALA A 62 15.35 -20.47 -6.37
N ILE A 63 15.40 -20.00 -7.63
CA ILE A 63 14.99 -18.62 -7.96
C ILE A 63 13.49 -18.42 -7.84
N ASN A 64 12.70 -19.42 -8.22
CA ASN A 64 11.24 -19.36 -8.17
C ASN A 64 10.76 -19.30 -6.72
N THR A 65 11.30 -20.15 -5.85
CA THR A 65 11.00 -20.14 -4.42
C THR A 65 11.40 -18.82 -3.78
N ALA A 66 12.61 -18.31 -4.07
CA ALA A 66 13.06 -17.03 -3.53
C ALA A 66 12.15 -15.86 -3.96
N THR A 67 11.86 -15.76 -5.26
CA THR A 67 11.01 -14.69 -5.81
C THR A 67 9.58 -14.78 -5.27
N THR A 68 9.04 -15.99 -5.10
CA THR A 68 7.70 -16.19 -4.54
C THR A 68 7.62 -15.70 -3.10
N ILE A 69 8.59 -16.07 -2.25
CA ILE A 69 8.63 -15.60 -0.85
C ILE A 69 8.77 -14.07 -0.80
N ILE A 70 9.68 -13.51 -1.60
CA ILE A 70 9.89 -12.05 -1.66
C ILE A 70 8.60 -11.36 -2.10
N THR A 71 7.93 -11.85 -3.14
CA THR A 71 6.68 -11.28 -3.66
C THR A 71 5.58 -11.35 -2.61
N PHE A 72 5.40 -12.50 -1.95
CA PHE A 72 4.42 -12.67 -0.88
C PHE A 72 4.64 -11.66 0.26
N LEU A 73 5.88 -11.51 0.73
CA LEU A 73 6.22 -10.52 1.74
C LEU A 73 5.98 -9.09 1.22
N MET A 74 6.34 -8.81 -0.03
CA MET A 74 6.22 -7.50 -0.65
C MET A 74 4.77 -7.02 -0.72
N VAL A 75 3.80 -7.92 -0.91
CA VAL A 75 2.36 -7.57 -0.84
C VAL A 75 2.02 -6.90 0.48
N PHE A 76 2.45 -7.45 1.63
CA PHE A 76 2.19 -6.83 2.94
C PHE A 76 2.92 -5.49 3.12
N LEU A 77 4.17 -5.40 2.65
CA LEU A 77 4.94 -4.15 2.74
C LEU A 77 4.31 -3.03 1.89
N ILE A 78 3.87 -3.38 0.68
CA ILE A 78 3.17 -2.47 -0.23
C ILE A 78 1.84 -2.05 0.39
N GLN A 79 1.01 -2.99 0.86
CA GLN A 79 -0.28 -2.67 1.50
C GLN A 79 -0.08 -1.75 2.71
N ASN A 80 0.90 -2.01 3.57
CA ASN A 80 1.16 -1.14 4.72
C ASN A 80 1.55 0.29 4.30
N THR A 81 2.37 0.41 3.25
CA THR A 81 2.82 1.72 2.76
C THR A 81 1.67 2.44 2.05
N GLN A 82 0.97 1.76 1.14
CA GLN A 82 -0.17 2.27 0.40
C GLN A 82 -1.34 2.67 1.30
N ASN A 83 -1.74 1.83 2.25
CA ASN A 83 -2.83 2.15 3.17
C ASN A 83 -2.55 3.44 3.96
N ARG A 84 -1.29 3.67 4.34
CA ARG A 84 -0.88 4.88 5.04
C ARG A 84 -0.88 6.10 4.11
N ASP A 85 -0.38 5.96 2.89
CA ASP A 85 -0.35 7.04 1.91
C ASP A 85 -1.77 7.44 1.49
N SER A 86 -2.67 6.47 1.29
CA SER A 86 -4.11 6.71 1.06
C SER A 86 -4.72 7.47 2.23
N LYS A 87 -4.55 7.02 3.47
CA LYS A 87 -5.09 7.73 4.65
C LYS A 87 -4.57 9.17 4.76
N ALA A 88 -3.28 9.39 4.47
CA ALA A 88 -2.71 10.73 4.49
C ALA A 88 -3.24 11.61 3.35
N MET A 89 -3.56 11.02 2.19
CA MET A 89 -4.19 11.71 1.07
C MET A 89 -5.62 12.13 1.42
N HIS A 90 -6.44 11.22 1.96
CA HIS A 90 -7.80 11.52 2.43
C HIS A 90 -7.82 12.67 3.44
N LEU A 91 -7.02 12.60 4.50
CA LEU A 91 -6.93 13.70 5.49
C LEU A 91 -6.52 15.05 4.91
N LYS A 92 -5.65 15.07 3.89
CA LYS A 92 -5.25 16.31 3.20
C LYS A 92 -6.39 16.86 2.35
N LEU A 93 -7.15 15.98 1.69
CA LEU A 93 -8.33 16.36 0.92
C LEU A 93 -9.43 16.89 1.84
N ASP A 94 -9.68 16.23 2.97
CA ASP A 94 -10.68 16.67 3.96
C ASP A 94 -10.39 18.09 4.45
N GLU A 95 -9.12 18.41 4.73
CA GLU A 95 -8.73 19.76 5.15
C GLU A 95 -8.95 20.79 4.03
N LEU A 96 -8.62 20.45 2.77
CA LEU A 96 -8.88 21.32 1.61
C LEU A 96 -10.39 21.53 1.37
N ILE A 97 -11.19 20.48 1.53
CA ILE A 97 -12.65 20.52 1.41
C ILE A 97 -13.23 21.41 2.50
N LYS A 98 -12.78 21.25 3.75
CA LYS A 98 -13.22 22.03 4.91
C LYS A 98 -12.93 23.54 4.79
N VAL A 99 -11.78 23.94 4.25
CA VAL A 99 -11.45 25.37 4.07
C VAL A 99 -12.12 25.99 2.85
N THR A 100 -12.61 25.18 1.92
CA THR A 100 -13.39 25.62 0.77
C THR A 100 -14.83 25.87 1.23
N LYS A 101 -15.21 27.14 1.37
CA LYS A 101 -16.46 27.66 2.00
C LYS A 101 -17.81 27.09 1.51
N THR A 102 -17.83 26.13 0.60
CA THR A 102 -19.04 25.56 -0.01
C THR A 102 -18.98 24.04 -0.18
N ALA A 103 -18.12 23.33 0.56
CA ALA A 103 -18.19 21.87 0.55
C ALA A 103 -19.12 21.37 1.67
N SER A 104 -20.07 20.52 1.28
CA SER A 104 -21.01 19.88 2.21
C SER A 104 -20.23 18.89 3.09
N ASN A 105 -20.43 18.92 4.41
CA ASN A 105 -19.90 17.91 5.34
C ASN A 105 -20.20 16.46 4.87
N THR A 106 -21.30 16.27 4.14
CA THR A 106 -21.68 15.00 3.50
C THR A 106 -20.62 14.44 2.55
N LEU A 107 -19.82 15.29 1.89
CA LEU A 107 -18.74 14.84 0.99
C LEU A 107 -17.49 14.42 1.76
N ILE A 108 -17.28 14.94 2.98
CA ILE A 108 -16.16 14.58 3.85
C ILE A 108 -16.41 13.22 4.49
N GLU A 109 -17.66 12.93 4.85
CA GLU A 109 -18.03 11.67 5.53
C GLU A 109 -18.38 10.53 4.56
N ILE A 110 -18.35 10.77 3.24
CA ILE A 110 -18.82 9.78 2.26
C ILE A 110 -17.95 8.51 2.21
N GLU A 111 -16.67 8.59 2.61
CA GLU A 111 -15.77 7.43 2.68
C GLU A 111 -16.19 6.39 3.73
N GLU A 112 -16.97 6.81 4.74
CA GLU A 112 -17.55 5.95 5.76
C GLU A 112 -19.03 5.63 5.48
N GLY A 113 -19.58 6.19 4.39
CA GLY A 113 -20.96 6.00 3.96
C GLY A 113 -21.20 4.63 3.32
N THR A 114 -22.48 4.28 3.23
CA THR A 114 -22.93 3.10 2.51
C THR A 114 -22.81 3.29 0.99
N ASP A 115 -22.72 2.19 0.23
CA ASP A 115 -22.70 2.24 -1.23
C ASP A 115 -23.92 3.02 -1.79
N GLU A 116 -25.09 2.90 -1.15
CA GLU A 116 -26.30 3.64 -1.52
C GLU A 116 -26.16 5.16 -1.30
N GLU A 117 -25.51 5.58 -0.21
CA GLU A 117 -25.23 7.00 0.04
C GLU A 117 -24.22 7.56 -0.96
N MET A 118 -23.23 6.78 -1.35
CA MET A 118 -22.23 7.11 -2.37
C MET A 118 -22.87 7.31 -3.75
N ASP A 119 -23.72 6.36 -4.18
CA ASP A 119 -24.44 6.41 -5.46
C ASP A 119 -25.38 7.62 -5.53
N ASN A 120 -26.15 7.86 -4.46
CA ASN A 120 -27.04 9.02 -4.37
C ASN A 120 -26.28 10.36 -4.47
N LEU A 121 -25.09 10.42 -3.89
CA LEU A 121 -24.24 11.62 -3.96
C LEU A 121 -23.68 11.80 -5.38
N GLU A 122 -23.22 10.74 -6.02
CA GLU A 122 -22.75 10.77 -7.42
C GLU A 122 -23.86 11.29 -8.35
N ASP A 123 -25.09 10.80 -8.21
CA ASP A 123 -26.23 11.23 -9.01
C ASP A 123 -26.58 12.71 -8.81
N LYS A 124 -26.48 13.20 -7.56
CA LYS A 124 -26.68 14.61 -7.25
C LYS A 124 -25.64 15.49 -7.99
N TYR A 125 -24.37 15.10 -8.01
CA TYR A 125 -23.32 15.85 -8.71
C TYR A 125 -23.46 15.77 -10.23
N LYS A 126 -23.83 14.60 -10.79
CA LYS A 126 -24.15 14.47 -12.22
C LYS A 126 -25.26 15.43 -12.65
N LYS A 127 -26.30 15.59 -11.81
CA LYS A 127 -27.41 16.51 -12.07
C LYS A 127 -26.96 17.97 -12.05
N ILE A 128 -26.21 18.39 -11.03
CA ILE A 128 -25.64 19.75 -10.94
C ILE A 128 -24.78 20.08 -12.15
N LYS A 129 -23.91 19.14 -12.58
CA LYS A 129 -23.08 19.32 -13.76
C LYS A 129 -23.91 19.54 -15.02
N LYS A 130 -24.96 18.73 -15.21
CA LYS A 130 -25.87 18.86 -16.35
C LYS A 130 -26.60 20.21 -16.38
N ASP A 131 -27.02 20.70 -15.22
CA ASP A 131 -27.71 21.99 -15.09
C ASP A 131 -26.76 23.20 -15.31
N LEU A 132 -25.45 23.03 -15.10
CA LEU A 132 -24.43 24.05 -15.39
C LEU A 132 -24.01 24.09 -16.87
N GLU A 133 -24.21 22.98 -17.59
CA GLU A 133 -23.89 22.84 -19.02
C GLU A 133 -25.07 23.21 -19.94
N SER A 134 -26.26 23.46 -19.38
CA SER A 134 -27.48 23.90 -20.08
C SER A 134 -27.69 25.41 -20.03
#